data_AF-Q9SKG5-F1
#
_entry.id   AF-Q9SKG5-F1
#
_cell.length_a   1.000
_cell.length_b   1.000
_cell.length_c   1.000
_cell.angle_alpha   90.00
_cell.angle_beta   90.00
_cell.angle_gamma   90.00
#
_symmetry.space_group_name_H-M   'P 1'
#
loop_
_entity.id
_entity.type
_entity.pdbx_description
1 polymer ?
#
loop_
_entity_poly.entity_id
_entity_poly.type
_entity_poly.pdbx_seq_one_letter_code
_entity_poly.pdbx_strand_id
1 'polypeptide(L)'
;MTSSKMEQRSLLCFLYLLLLFNFTLRVAGNAEGDALTQLKNSLSSGDPANNVLQSWDATLVTPCTWFHVTCNPENKVTRVDLGNAKLSGKLVPELGQLLNLQYLELYSNNITGEIPEELGDLVELVSLDLYANSISGPIPSSLGKLGKLRFLRLNNNSLSGEIPMTLTSVQLQVLDISNNRLSGDIPVNGSFSLFTPISFANNSLTDLPEPPPTSTSPTPPPPSGGQMTAAIAGGVAAGAALLFAVPAIAFAWWLRRKPQDHFFDVPAEEDPEVHLGQLKRFTLRELLVATDNFSNKNVLGRGGFGKVYKGRLADGNLVAVKRLKEERTKGGELQFQTEVEMISMAVHRNLLRLRGFCMTPTERLLVYPYMANGSVASCLRERPEGNPALDWPKRKHIALGSARGLAYLHDHCDQKIIHRDVKAANILLDEEFEAVVGDFGLAKLMNYNDSHVTTAVRGTIGHIAPEYLSTGKSSEKTDVFGYGVMLLELITGQKAFDLARLANDDDIMLLDWVKEVLKEKKLESLVDAELEGKYVETEVEQLIQMALLCTQSSAMERPKMSEVVRMLEGDGLAERWEEWQKEEMPIHDFNYQAYPHAGTDWLIPYSNSLIENDYPSGPR
;
A
#
# COMPACT_ATOMS: atom_id res chain seq x y z
N MET A 1 38.67 -31.04 61.45
CA MET A 1 38.37 -29.59 61.32
C MET A 1 39.14 -28.88 60.20
N THR A 2 40.20 -29.48 59.62
CA THR A 2 41.00 -28.86 58.53
C THR A 2 40.42 -29.10 57.13
N SER A 3 39.72 -30.22 56.89
CA SER A 3 39.14 -30.54 55.56
C SER A 3 38.01 -29.58 55.13
N SER A 4 37.14 -29.20 56.07
CA SER A 4 35.98 -28.32 55.78
C SER A 4 36.39 -26.89 55.40
N LYS A 5 37.51 -26.37 55.93
CA LYS A 5 38.01 -25.04 55.55
C LYS A 5 38.59 -24.99 54.13
N MET A 6 39.05 -26.13 53.60
CA MET A 6 39.62 -26.22 52.26
C MET A 6 38.53 -26.25 51.19
N GLU A 7 37.46 -27.02 51.42
CA GLU A 7 36.28 -27.03 50.55
C GLU A 7 35.59 -25.65 50.49
N GLN A 8 35.46 -24.97 51.64
CA GLN A 8 34.81 -23.66 51.69
C GLN A 8 35.62 -22.57 50.96
N ARG A 9 36.96 -22.65 50.95
CA ARG A 9 37.83 -21.77 50.14
C ARG A 9 37.74 -22.08 48.65
N SER A 10 37.66 -23.35 48.27
CA SER A 10 37.50 -23.76 46.87
C SER A 10 36.15 -23.30 46.30
N LEU A 11 35.08 -23.38 47.10
CA LEU A 11 33.75 -22.92 46.70
C LEU A 11 33.72 -21.39 46.50
N LEU A 12 34.37 -20.63 47.38
CA LEU A 12 34.47 -19.16 47.25
C LEU A 12 35.25 -18.74 45.99
N CYS A 13 36.37 -19.42 45.68
CA CYS A 13 37.13 -19.16 44.46
C CYS A 13 36.31 -19.48 43.20
N PHE A 14 35.52 -20.55 43.21
CA PHE A 14 34.66 -20.93 42.09
C PHE A 14 33.53 -19.91 41.87
N LEU A 15 32.93 -19.40 42.96
CA LEU A 15 31.95 -18.31 42.92
C LEU A 15 32.55 -17.00 42.40
N TYR A 16 33.78 -16.66 42.80
CA TYR A 16 34.49 -15.49 42.27
C TYR A 16 34.82 -15.63 40.78
N LEU A 17 35.23 -16.82 40.33
CA LEU A 17 35.46 -17.12 38.92
C LEU A 17 34.16 -17.06 38.11
N LEU A 18 33.04 -17.57 38.63
CA LEU A 18 31.73 -17.45 38.00
C LEU A 18 31.25 -16.00 37.94
N LEU A 19 31.49 -15.20 38.99
CA LEU A 19 31.18 -13.77 38.99
C LEU A 19 32.05 -13.02 37.99
N LEU A 20 33.35 -13.29 37.95
CA LEU A 20 34.28 -12.72 36.96
C LEU A 20 33.90 -13.16 35.54
N PHE A 21 33.52 -14.41 35.32
CA PHE A 21 33.10 -14.92 34.01
C PHE A 21 31.77 -14.30 33.57
N ASN A 22 30.82 -14.10 34.49
CA ASN A 22 29.60 -13.32 34.23
C ASN A 22 29.90 -11.83 34.00
N PHE A 23 30.90 -11.27 34.66
CA PHE A 23 31.33 -9.89 34.44
C PHE A 23 32.03 -9.73 33.08
N THR A 24 32.85 -10.70 32.66
CA THR A 24 33.47 -10.71 31.33
C THR A 24 32.45 -11.00 30.22
N LEU A 25 31.44 -11.83 30.46
CA LEU A 25 30.32 -12.04 29.53
C LEU A 25 29.43 -10.79 29.41
N ARG A 26 29.29 -10.00 30.48
CA ARG A 26 28.61 -8.70 30.46
C ARG A 26 29.43 -7.59 29.80
N VAL A 27 30.71 -7.83 29.47
CA VAL A 27 31.60 -6.89 28.76
C VAL A 27 31.89 -7.38 27.32
N ALA A 28 31.15 -8.37 26.81
CA ALA A 28 31.14 -8.64 25.38
C ALA A 28 30.43 -7.49 24.65
N GLY A 29 31.21 -6.60 24.02
CA GLY A 29 30.72 -5.40 23.33
C GLY A 29 29.60 -5.69 22.33
N ASN A 30 28.61 -4.80 22.30
CA ASN A 30 27.48 -4.92 21.39
C ASN A 30 27.90 -4.43 19.99
N ALA A 31 28.42 -5.36 19.16
CA ALA A 31 28.92 -5.05 17.82
C ALA A 31 27.88 -4.29 16.95
N GLU A 32 26.58 -4.57 17.13
CA GLU A 32 25.53 -3.84 16.41
C GLU A 32 25.43 -2.38 16.88
N GLY A 33 25.56 -2.14 18.19
CA GLY A 33 25.65 -0.80 18.77
C GLY A 33 26.91 -0.05 18.33
N ASP A 34 28.06 -0.73 18.25
CA ASP A 34 29.32 -0.14 17.77
C ASP A 34 29.20 0.28 16.29
N ALA A 35 28.65 -0.59 15.44
CA ALA A 35 28.43 -0.30 14.02
C ALA A 35 27.50 0.91 13.82
N LEU A 36 26.39 0.96 14.56
CA LEU A 36 25.45 2.09 14.48
C LEU A 36 26.06 3.37 15.08
N THR A 37 26.93 3.27 16.08
CA THR A 37 27.67 4.42 16.61
C THR A 37 28.65 4.98 15.57
N GLN A 38 29.31 4.12 14.79
CA GLN A 38 30.17 4.56 13.69
C GLN A 38 29.36 5.25 12.59
N LEU A 39 28.19 4.72 12.26
CA LEU A 39 27.26 5.38 11.34
C LEU A 39 26.86 6.76 11.89
N LYS A 40 26.47 6.85 13.16
CA LYS A 40 26.16 8.12 13.82
C LYS A 40 27.30 9.12 13.70
N ASN A 41 28.53 8.71 13.99
CA ASN A 41 29.71 9.59 13.94
C ASN A 41 30.04 10.05 12.52
N SER A 42 29.68 9.27 11.50
CA SER A 42 29.84 9.62 10.09
C SER A 42 28.73 10.55 9.58
N LEU A 43 27.58 10.59 10.26
CA LEU A 43 26.42 11.39 9.87
C LEU A 43 26.32 12.68 10.70
N SER A 44 25.95 13.78 10.04
CA SER A 44 25.70 15.09 10.65
C SER A 44 24.29 15.54 10.32
N SER A 45 23.50 15.91 11.34
CA SER A 45 22.17 16.47 11.12
C SER A 45 22.31 17.88 10.52
N GLY A 46 21.67 18.13 9.38
CA GLY A 46 21.59 19.47 8.80
C GLY A 46 20.68 20.41 9.60
N ASP A 47 19.94 19.88 10.58
CA ASP A 47 19.06 20.62 11.45
C ASP A 47 19.59 20.55 12.90
N PRO A 48 20.15 21.65 13.45
CA PRO A 48 20.58 21.69 14.84
C PRO A 48 19.41 21.68 15.82
N ALA A 49 18.18 22.01 15.39
CA ALA A 49 17.01 22.03 16.25
C ALA A 49 16.34 20.65 16.40
N ASN A 50 16.63 19.71 15.50
CA ASN A 50 16.01 18.39 15.49
C ASN A 50 17.03 17.30 15.13
N ASN A 51 17.88 16.96 16.08
CA ASN A 51 18.90 15.93 15.89
C ASN A 51 18.28 14.53 15.99
N VAL A 52 17.94 13.94 14.83
CA VAL A 52 17.30 12.61 14.75
C VAL A 52 18.11 11.48 15.41
N LEU A 53 19.43 11.66 15.52
CA LEU A 53 20.37 10.67 16.09
C LEU A 53 20.60 10.88 17.59
N GLN A 54 19.83 11.75 18.24
CA GLN A 54 20.04 12.11 19.66
C GLN A 54 19.98 10.90 20.59
N SER A 55 19.09 9.93 20.33
CA SER A 55 18.94 8.73 21.16
C SER A 55 20.03 7.67 20.95
N TRP A 56 20.89 7.82 19.95
CA TRP A 56 21.89 6.81 19.59
C TRP A 56 23.06 6.89 20.56
N ASP A 57 22.84 6.39 21.77
CA ASP A 57 23.79 6.48 22.88
C ASP A 57 24.50 5.15 23.08
N ALA A 58 25.80 5.13 22.79
CA ALA A 58 26.69 3.98 22.93
C ALA A 58 26.81 3.47 24.39
N THR A 59 26.36 4.24 25.38
CA THR A 59 26.32 3.80 26.78
C THR A 59 25.11 2.90 27.09
N LEU A 60 24.10 2.86 26.21
CA LEU A 60 22.94 1.98 26.37
C LEU A 60 23.30 0.54 26.00
N VAL A 61 22.70 -0.42 26.72
CA VAL A 61 23.01 -1.86 26.61
C VAL A 61 22.73 -2.39 25.20
N THR A 62 21.75 -1.81 24.51
CA THR A 62 21.30 -2.27 23.20
C THR A 62 20.89 -1.10 22.31
N PRO A 63 21.22 -1.14 20.99
CA PRO A 63 20.70 -0.18 20.04
C PRO A 63 19.19 -0.32 19.81
N CYS A 64 18.55 -1.37 20.34
CA CYS A 64 17.12 -1.61 20.17
C CYS A 64 16.22 -0.54 20.81
N THR A 65 16.75 0.28 21.72
CA THR A 65 16.03 1.41 22.31
C THR A 65 16.29 2.74 21.58
N TRP A 66 17.13 2.73 20.54
CA TRP A 66 17.45 3.94 19.78
C TRP A 66 16.32 4.25 18.81
N PHE A 67 15.92 5.52 18.71
CA PHE A 67 15.00 5.98 17.67
C PHE A 67 15.46 5.50 16.30
N HIS A 68 14.50 5.15 15.44
CA HIS A 68 14.73 4.71 14.07
C HIS A 68 15.46 3.36 13.94
N VAL A 69 15.70 2.64 15.03
CA VAL A 69 16.21 1.27 15.04
C VAL A 69 15.09 0.33 15.46
N THR A 70 14.93 -0.81 14.78
CA THR A 70 13.96 -1.86 15.17
C THR A 70 14.68 -3.19 15.33
N CYS A 71 14.38 -3.90 16.42
CA CYS A 71 14.94 -5.21 16.68
C CYS A 71 13.93 -6.35 16.59
N ASN A 72 14.43 -7.56 16.36
CA ASN A 72 13.67 -8.80 16.54
C ASN A 72 13.54 -9.15 18.06
N PRO A 73 12.74 -10.17 18.42
CA PRO A 73 12.60 -10.61 19.82
C PRO A 73 13.89 -11.10 20.50
N GLU A 74 14.97 -11.31 19.74
CA GLU A 74 16.30 -11.72 20.21
C GLU A 74 17.24 -10.51 20.39
N ASN A 75 16.71 -9.29 20.34
CA ASN A 75 17.43 -8.01 20.44
C ASN A 75 18.49 -7.80 19.34
N LYS A 76 18.24 -8.33 18.13
CA LYS A 76 19.06 -8.11 16.94
C LYS A 76 18.47 -7.05 16.04
N VAL A 77 19.29 -6.14 15.53
CA VAL A 77 18.86 -5.04 14.68
C VAL A 77 18.37 -5.61 13.35
N THR A 78 17.13 -5.28 13.01
CA THR A 78 16.44 -5.72 11.78
C THR A 78 16.03 -4.58 10.86
N ARG A 79 15.91 -3.36 11.36
CA ARG A 79 15.64 -2.16 10.55
C ARG A 79 16.38 -0.96 11.10
N VAL A 80 16.90 -0.15 10.18
CA VAL A 80 17.36 1.21 10.44
C VAL A 80 16.64 2.11 9.43
N ASP A 81 15.85 3.07 9.92
CA ASP A 81 15.00 3.95 9.07
C ASP A 81 15.19 5.42 9.40
N LEU A 82 16.10 6.05 8.67
CA LEU A 82 16.52 7.43 8.82
C LEU A 82 16.16 8.26 7.57
N GLY A 83 15.09 7.90 6.86
CA GLY A 83 14.62 8.63 5.69
C GLY A 83 14.15 10.06 6.03
N ASN A 84 14.31 10.99 5.09
CA ASN A 84 13.88 12.41 5.24
C ASN A 84 14.45 13.16 6.46
N ALA A 85 15.60 12.72 6.98
CA ALA A 85 16.16 13.26 8.22
C ALA A 85 17.16 14.41 8.03
N LYS A 86 17.30 14.93 6.79
CA LYS A 86 18.28 15.96 6.40
C LYS A 86 19.71 15.61 6.84
N LEU A 87 20.05 14.32 6.82
CA LEU A 87 21.35 13.82 7.23
C LEU A 87 22.38 14.06 6.13
N SER A 88 23.56 14.53 6.50
CA SER A 88 24.72 14.62 5.62
C SER A 88 25.82 13.71 6.14
N GLY A 89 26.77 13.30 5.31
CA GLY A 89 27.86 12.40 5.73
C GLY A 89 28.09 11.27 4.74
N LYS A 90 28.62 10.13 5.22
CA LYS A 90 28.91 8.96 4.39
C LYS A 90 28.40 7.68 5.03
N LEU A 91 28.05 6.69 4.20
CA LEU A 91 27.86 5.31 4.66
C LEU A 91 29.19 4.74 5.18
N VAL A 92 29.11 3.83 6.15
CA VAL A 92 30.29 3.23 6.80
C VAL A 92 30.33 1.71 6.55
N PRO A 93 31.51 1.12 6.29
CA PRO A 93 31.67 -0.34 6.13
C PRO A 93 31.14 -1.17 7.29
N GLU A 94 31.19 -0.62 8.51
CA GLU A 94 30.74 -1.28 9.74
C GLU A 94 29.25 -1.63 9.72
N LEU A 95 28.45 -1.00 8.84
CA LEU A 95 27.07 -1.42 8.59
C LEU A 95 26.95 -2.90 8.21
N GLY A 96 27.97 -3.49 7.59
CA GLY A 96 28.03 -4.93 7.28
C GLY A 96 28.02 -5.85 8.50
N GLN A 97 28.24 -5.32 9.71
CA GLN A 97 28.18 -6.08 10.96
C GLN A 97 26.75 -6.35 11.44
N LEU A 98 25.74 -5.69 10.87
CA LEU A 98 24.33 -5.83 11.23
C LEU A 98 23.72 -7.07 10.55
N LEU A 99 24.22 -8.27 10.83
CA LEU A 99 23.92 -9.50 10.09
C LEU A 99 22.43 -9.89 10.01
N ASN A 100 21.58 -9.34 10.88
CA ASN A 100 20.13 -9.56 10.90
C ASN A 100 19.32 -8.43 10.23
N LEU A 101 20.00 -7.41 9.67
CA LEU A 101 19.37 -6.25 9.07
C LEU A 101 18.57 -6.67 7.84
N GLN A 102 17.27 -6.39 7.87
CA GLN A 102 16.33 -6.67 6.79
C GLN A 102 15.99 -5.39 6.01
N TYR A 103 16.08 -4.22 6.63
CA TYR A 103 15.71 -2.94 6.02
C TYR A 103 16.74 -1.86 6.37
N LEU A 104 17.38 -1.30 5.36
CA LEU A 104 18.24 -0.12 5.48
C LEU A 104 17.62 1.00 4.64
N GLU A 105 16.98 1.96 5.31
CA GLU A 105 16.23 3.04 4.67
C GLU A 105 16.86 4.38 5.03
N LEU A 106 17.54 4.99 4.05
CA LEU A 106 18.28 6.25 4.19
C LEU A 106 17.91 7.26 3.11
N TYR A 107 16.73 7.09 2.50
CA TYR A 107 16.25 7.88 1.38
C TYR A 107 16.04 9.37 1.72
N SER A 108 16.13 10.23 0.71
CA SER A 108 15.86 11.67 0.82
C SER A 108 16.69 12.35 1.91
N ASN A 109 18.00 12.15 1.84
CA ASN A 109 19.01 12.79 2.69
C ASN A 109 20.10 13.44 1.80
N ASN A 110 21.14 13.98 2.42
CA ASN A 110 22.31 14.56 1.75
C ASN A 110 23.54 13.65 1.93
N ILE A 111 23.36 12.32 1.93
CA ILE A 111 24.46 11.36 2.10
C ILE A 111 25.33 11.34 0.84
N THR A 112 26.64 11.31 1.04
CA THR A 112 27.68 11.33 0.00
C THR A 112 28.59 10.10 0.14
N GLY A 113 29.61 10.00 -0.71
CA GLY A 113 30.54 8.87 -0.70
C GLY A 113 30.00 7.69 -1.51
N GLU A 114 30.56 6.50 -1.28
CA GLU A 114 30.23 5.28 -2.03
C GLU A 114 29.34 4.34 -1.21
N ILE A 115 28.71 3.38 -1.89
CA ILE A 115 28.02 2.27 -1.24
C ILE A 115 29.10 1.26 -0.79
N PRO A 116 29.26 0.97 0.51
CA PRO A 116 30.30 0.04 0.98
C PRO A 116 30.06 -1.38 0.46
N GLU A 117 31.13 -2.10 0.09
CA GLU A 117 31.03 -3.47 -0.42
C GLU A 117 30.48 -4.44 0.65
N GLU A 118 30.72 -4.12 1.93
CA GLU A 118 30.30 -4.87 3.11
C GLU A 118 28.76 -4.92 3.28
N LEU A 119 28.01 -4.03 2.62
CA LEU A 119 26.54 -4.17 2.57
C LEU A 119 26.11 -5.47 1.87
N GLY A 120 26.97 -6.05 1.03
CA GLY A 120 26.76 -7.36 0.42
C GLY A 120 26.86 -8.54 1.39
N ASP A 121 27.29 -8.33 2.64
CA ASP A 121 27.35 -9.37 3.67
C ASP A 121 26.04 -9.51 4.47
N LEU A 122 25.11 -8.56 4.28
CA LEU A 122 23.80 -8.52 4.95
C LEU A 122 22.81 -9.51 4.32
N VAL A 123 23.07 -10.82 4.42
CA VAL A 123 22.28 -11.87 3.74
C VAL A 123 20.78 -11.89 4.07
N GLU A 124 20.39 -11.26 5.18
CA GLU A 124 19.00 -11.07 5.59
C GLU A 124 18.31 -9.83 4.97
N LEU A 125 19.05 -8.98 4.24
CA LEU A 125 18.57 -7.72 3.70
C LEU A 125 17.49 -7.94 2.65
N VAL A 126 16.35 -7.30 2.87
CA VAL A 126 15.15 -7.36 2.03
C VAL A 126 14.94 -6.05 1.27
N SER A 127 15.28 -4.92 1.90
CA SER A 127 15.14 -3.56 1.35
C SER A 127 16.42 -2.77 1.56
N LEU A 128 16.97 -2.25 0.47
CA LEU A 128 18.01 -1.24 0.48
C LEU A 128 17.49 -0.02 -0.26
N ASP A 129 17.31 1.08 0.48
CA ASP A 129 16.77 2.31 -0.06
C ASP A 129 17.64 3.52 0.25
N LEU A 130 18.25 4.02 -0.80
CA LEU A 130 19.17 5.15 -0.79
C LEU A 130 18.72 6.26 -1.75
N TYR A 131 17.47 6.25 -2.23
CA TYR A 131 17.04 7.21 -3.26
C TYR A 131 17.14 8.67 -2.78
N ALA A 132 17.32 9.61 -3.72
CA ALA A 132 17.44 11.04 -3.43
C ALA A 132 18.53 11.34 -2.37
N ASN A 133 19.77 10.99 -2.72
CA ASN A 133 20.98 11.34 -1.98
C ASN A 133 22.03 11.90 -2.97
N SER A 134 23.27 12.05 -2.52
CA SER A 134 24.42 12.46 -3.34
C SER A 134 25.50 11.38 -3.39
N ILE A 135 25.10 10.10 -3.34
CA ILE A 135 26.01 8.94 -3.35
C ILE A 135 26.64 8.81 -4.74
N SER A 136 27.94 8.52 -4.77
CA SER A 136 28.77 8.38 -5.96
C SER A 136 29.42 7.00 -6.03
N GLY A 137 30.21 6.75 -7.08
CA GLY A 137 30.92 5.47 -7.24
C GLY A 137 30.05 4.35 -7.84
N PRO A 138 30.62 3.14 -7.98
CA PRO A 138 29.92 2.01 -8.58
C PRO A 138 28.86 1.40 -7.66
N ILE A 139 27.89 0.71 -8.25
CA ILE A 139 27.04 -0.22 -7.50
C ILE A 139 27.89 -1.45 -7.14
N PRO A 140 28.05 -1.82 -5.87
CA PRO A 140 28.91 -2.94 -5.49
C PRO A 140 28.39 -4.28 -6.03
N SER A 141 29.27 -5.04 -6.67
CA SER A 141 28.93 -6.38 -7.18
C SER A 141 28.54 -7.36 -6.06
N SER A 142 28.96 -7.08 -4.82
CA SER A 142 28.64 -7.83 -3.61
C SER A 142 27.14 -7.84 -3.28
N LEU A 143 26.37 -6.82 -3.71
CA LEU A 143 24.91 -6.79 -3.56
C LEU A 143 24.22 -7.97 -4.27
N GLY A 144 24.87 -8.56 -5.28
CA GLY A 144 24.40 -9.78 -5.94
C GLY A 144 24.35 -11.02 -5.03
N LYS A 145 25.02 -10.99 -3.86
CA LYS A 145 24.95 -12.08 -2.85
C LYS A 145 23.63 -12.08 -2.07
N LEU A 146 22.87 -10.98 -2.10
CA LEU A 146 21.72 -10.75 -1.23
C LEU A 146 20.46 -11.47 -1.74
N GLY A 147 20.40 -12.79 -1.57
CA GLY A 147 19.30 -13.63 -2.09
C GLY A 147 17.89 -13.28 -1.59
N LYS A 148 17.78 -12.55 -0.47
CA LYS A 148 16.50 -12.06 0.09
C LYS A 148 16.13 -10.63 -0.33
N LEU A 149 17.02 -9.92 -1.01
CA LEU A 149 16.77 -8.55 -1.45
C LEU A 149 15.63 -8.54 -2.47
N ARG A 150 14.62 -7.70 -2.23
CA ARG A 150 13.44 -7.54 -3.09
C ARG A 150 13.23 -6.09 -3.53
N PHE A 151 13.70 -5.13 -2.74
CA PHE A 151 13.52 -3.70 -2.99
C PHE A 151 14.90 -3.05 -3.03
N LEU A 152 15.29 -2.53 -4.18
CA LEU A 152 16.54 -1.80 -4.38
C LEU A 152 16.23 -0.46 -5.05
N ARG A 153 16.30 0.63 -4.27
CA ARG A 153 16.08 1.99 -4.77
C ARG A 153 17.35 2.80 -4.60
N LEU A 154 17.93 3.20 -5.72
CA LEU A 154 19.17 3.98 -5.79
C LEU A 154 18.99 5.24 -6.65
N ASN A 155 17.78 5.52 -7.10
CA ASN A 155 17.50 6.62 -8.02
C ASN A 155 17.81 7.99 -7.42
N ASN A 156 18.06 8.98 -8.29
CA ASN A 156 18.40 10.35 -7.89
C ASN A 156 19.67 10.41 -7.02
N ASN A 157 20.77 9.85 -7.55
CA ASN A 157 22.10 9.90 -6.95
C ASN A 157 23.14 10.28 -8.03
N SER A 158 24.43 10.11 -7.74
CA SER A 158 25.54 10.29 -8.69
C SER A 158 26.32 8.99 -8.94
N LEU A 159 25.65 7.83 -8.85
CA LEU A 159 26.27 6.53 -9.08
C LEU A 159 26.80 6.41 -10.50
N SER A 160 27.94 5.75 -10.68
CA SER A 160 28.68 5.67 -11.94
C SER A 160 29.12 4.23 -12.25
N GLY A 161 29.63 3.97 -13.45
CA GLY A 161 30.08 2.63 -13.83
C GLY A 161 28.94 1.72 -14.28
N GLU A 162 29.25 0.44 -14.47
CA GLU A 162 28.30 -0.54 -15.02
C GLU A 162 27.36 -1.12 -13.96
N ILE A 163 26.17 -1.55 -14.38
CA ILE A 163 25.26 -2.33 -13.54
C ILE A 163 25.86 -3.73 -13.36
N PRO A 164 26.19 -4.17 -12.12
CA PRO A 164 26.81 -5.46 -11.91
C PRO A 164 25.90 -6.60 -12.36
N MET A 165 26.39 -7.45 -13.28
CA MET A 165 25.67 -8.64 -13.74
C MET A 165 25.27 -9.59 -12.59
N THR A 166 25.97 -9.53 -11.45
CA THR A 166 25.62 -10.34 -10.27
C THR A 166 24.24 -9.99 -9.70
N LEU A 167 23.76 -8.75 -9.87
CA LEU A 167 22.43 -8.32 -9.41
C LEU A 167 21.29 -9.01 -10.17
N THR A 168 21.50 -9.51 -11.40
CA THR A 168 20.45 -10.22 -12.14
C THR A 168 20.05 -11.53 -11.48
N SER A 169 20.93 -12.11 -10.66
CA SER A 169 20.67 -13.34 -9.91
C SER A 169 19.74 -13.13 -8.71
N VAL A 170 19.59 -11.88 -8.26
CA VAL A 170 18.71 -11.51 -7.16
C VAL A 170 17.29 -11.34 -7.70
N GLN A 171 16.30 -11.97 -7.07
CA GLN A 171 14.89 -11.87 -7.47
C GLN A 171 14.24 -10.55 -7.01
N LEU A 172 14.73 -9.43 -7.51
CA LEU A 172 14.19 -8.10 -7.21
C LEU A 172 12.72 -8.01 -7.66
N GLN A 173 11.90 -7.36 -6.84
CA GLN A 173 10.50 -7.02 -7.12
C GLN A 173 10.33 -5.54 -7.44
N VAL A 174 11.20 -4.70 -6.88
CA VAL A 174 11.29 -3.27 -7.17
C VAL A 174 12.76 -2.92 -7.36
N LEU A 175 13.06 -2.35 -8.52
CA LEU A 175 14.34 -1.78 -8.88
C LEU A 175 14.08 -0.37 -9.40
N ASP A 176 14.76 0.63 -8.84
CA ASP A 176 14.81 1.96 -9.44
C ASP A 176 16.23 2.50 -9.28
N ILE A 177 16.92 2.64 -10.41
CA ILE A 177 18.29 3.18 -10.49
C ILE A 177 18.33 4.39 -11.42
N SER A 178 17.15 4.95 -11.76
CA SER A 178 17.01 6.09 -12.64
C SER A 178 17.71 7.34 -12.09
N ASN A 179 18.01 8.32 -12.94
CA ASN A 179 18.61 9.60 -12.53
C ASN A 179 19.96 9.39 -11.80
N ASN A 180 20.89 8.73 -12.47
CA ASN A 180 22.27 8.49 -12.04
C ASN A 180 23.23 8.75 -13.23
N ARG A 181 24.50 8.34 -13.12
CA ARG A 181 25.54 8.42 -14.17
C ARG A 181 26.03 7.02 -14.57
N LEU A 182 25.17 6.01 -14.47
CA LEU A 182 25.51 4.63 -14.81
C LEU A 182 25.78 4.53 -16.32
N SER A 183 26.70 3.65 -16.70
CA SER A 183 27.16 3.43 -18.06
C SER A 183 27.11 1.95 -18.45
N GLY A 184 27.29 1.65 -19.74
CA GLY A 184 27.26 0.26 -20.24
C GLY A 184 25.85 -0.25 -20.48
N ASP A 185 25.72 -1.56 -20.66
CA ASP A 185 24.48 -2.22 -21.05
C ASP A 185 23.55 -2.47 -19.86
N ILE A 186 22.23 -2.41 -20.11
CA ILE A 186 21.23 -2.93 -19.16
C ILE A 186 21.29 -4.47 -19.19
N PRO A 187 21.52 -5.15 -18.05
CA PRO A 187 21.50 -6.60 -18.02
C PRO A 187 20.13 -7.15 -18.44
N VAL A 188 20.04 -7.82 -19.59
CA VAL A 188 18.78 -8.35 -20.14
C VAL A 188 18.34 -9.69 -19.52
N ASN A 189 19.09 -10.22 -18.55
CA ASN A 189 18.85 -11.52 -17.94
C ASN A 189 18.25 -11.39 -16.53
N GLY A 190 17.64 -12.48 -16.05
CA GLY A 190 17.17 -12.60 -14.66
C GLY A 190 16.05 -11.59 -14.31
N SER A 191 16.05 -11.10 -13.07
CA SER A 191 15.02 -10.17 -12.59
C SER A 191 14.98 -8.84 -13.33
N PHE A 192 16.09 -8.43 -13.95
CA PHE A 192 16.18 -7.14 -14.66
C PHE A 192 15.26 -7.06 -15.88
N SER A 193 14.98 -8.21 -16.51
CA SER A 193 14.02 -8.33 -17.61
C SER A 193 12.56 -7.98 -17.24
N LEU A 194 12.23 -7.92 -15.94
CA LEU A 194 10.89 -7.64 -15.46
C LEU A 194 10.61 -6.14 -15.26
N PHE A 195 11.64 -5.30 -15.28
CA PHE A 195 11.52 -3.87 -15.00
C PHE A 195 11.33 -3.06 -16.28
N THR A 196 10.49 -2.04 -16.19
CA THR A 196 10.22 -1.14 -17.31
C THR A 196 11.39 -0.17 -17.52
N PRO A 197 11.55 0.39 -18.75
CA PRO A 197 12.64 1.34 -19.06
C PRO A 197 12.75 2.53 -18.11
N ILE A 198 11.64 2.92 -17.45
CA ILE A 198 11.64 4.00 -16.46
C ILE A 198 12.58 3.75 -15.28
N SER A 199 12.79 2.48 -14.91
CA SER A 199 13.66 2.06 -13.79
C SER A 199 15.13 2.37 -14.06
N PHE A 200 15.48 2.61 -15.32
CA PHE A 200 16.83 2.85 -15.82
C PHE A 200 17.01 4.25 -16.40
N ALA A 201 15.93 5.02 -16.51
CA ALA A 201 15.88 6.31 -17.20
C ALA A 201 16.89 7.32 -16.65
N ASN A 202 17.31 8.28 -17.48
CA ASN A 202 18.26 9.34 -17.10
C ASN A 202 19.59 8.79 -16.53
N ASN A 203 20.21 7.87 -17.28
CA ASN A 203 21.58 7.39 -17.11
C ASN A 203 22.33 7.46 -18.46
N SER A 204 23.61 7.11 -18.51
CA SER A 204 24.42 6.97 -19.73
C SER A 204 24.47 5.51 -20.23
N LEU A 205 23.35 4.80 -20.10
CA LEU A 205 23.20 3.39 -20.51
C LEU A 205 22.96 3.29 -22.02
N THR A 206 23.44 2.23 -22.64
CA THR A 206 23.16 1.90 -24.04
C THR A 206 21.72 1.42 -24.20
N ASP A 207 20.99 1.99 -25.17
CA ASP A 207 19.59 1.64 -25.43
C ASP A 207 19.44 0.14 -25.74
N LEU A 208 18.41 -0.48 -25.16
CA LEU A 208 18.04 -1.86 -25.46
C LEU A 208 17.72 -2.00 -26.96
N PRO A 209 18.24 -3.02 -27.66
CA PRO A 209 17.81 -3.30 -29.02
C PRO A 209 16.30 -3.57 -29.04
N GLU A 210 15.58 -2.84 -29.88
CA GLU A 210 14.13 -2.92 -30.07
C GLU A 210 13.71 -4.39 -30.33
N PRO A 211 12.73 -4.94 -29.60
CA PRO A 211 12.31 -6.32 -29.83
C PRO A 211 11.71 -6.44 -31.23
N PRO A 212 12.03 -7.49 -32.01
CA PRO A 212 11.42 -7.69 -33.31
C PRO A 212 9.89 -7.87 -33.18
N PRO A 213 9.09 -7.48 -34.18
CA PRO A 213 7.64 -7.65 -34.15
C PRO A 213 7.31 -9.14 -33.99
N THR A 214 6.58 -9.47 -32.93
CA THR A 214 6.15 -10.83 -32.62
C THR A 214 5.14 -11.31 -33.67
N SER A 215 5.62 -12.17 -34.57
CA SER A 215 4.79 -13.00 -35.45
C SER A 215 4.07 -14.08 -34.63
N THR A 216 2.73 -14.04 -34.69
CA THR A 216 1.80 -15.20 -34.63
C THR A 216 2.23 -16.42 -33.81
N SER A 217 1.67 -16.54 -32.60
CA SER A 217 1.63 -17.78 -31.83
C SER A 217 0.80 -18.87 -32.55
N PRO A 218 1.29 -20.12 -32.65
CA PRO A 218 0.48 -21.25 -33.10
C PRO A 218 -0.36 -21.83 -31.93
N THR A 219 -1.53 -22.32 -32.32
CA THR A 219 -2.62 -22.90 -31.53
C THR A 219 -2.20 -24.12 -30.68
N PRO A 220 -2.73 -24.31 -29.45
CA PRO A 220 -2.45 -25.50 -28.65
C PRO A 220 -3.31 -26.71 -29.10
N PRO A 221 -2.83 -27.96 -28.95
CA PRO A 221 -3.58 -29.16 -29.32
C PRO A 221 -4.57 -29.59 -28.20
N PRO A 222 -5.59 -30.42 -28.51
CA PRO A 222 -6.64 -30.80 -27.57
C PRO A 222 -6.21 -31.97 -26.66
N PRO A 223 -6.86 -32.18 -25.51
CA PRO A 223 -6.50 -33.25 -24.59
C PRO A 223 -7.14 -34.57 -25.03
N SER A 224 -6.33 -35.59 -25.31
CA SER A 224 -6.79 -36.96 -25.51
C SER A 224 -6.77 -37.73 -24.18
N GLY A 225 -7.94 -38.22 -23.77
CA GLY A 225 -8.13 -39.05 -22.60
C GLY A 225 -7.54 -40.46 -22.73
N GLY A 226 -7.10 -41.00 -21.60
CA GLY A 226 -6.72 -42.41 -21.43
C GLY A 226 -7.25 -42.93 -20.11
N GLN A 227 -8.22 -43.83 -20.19
CA GLN A 227 -8.86 -44.50 -19.05
C GLN A 227 -8.02 -45.71 -18.58
N MET A 228 -7.96 -45.82 -17.24
CA MET A 228 -8.08 -47.04 -16.43
C MET A 228 -6.99 -48.13 -16.50
N THR A 229 -6.33 -48.38 -15.37
CA THR A 229 -6.41 -49.69 -14.69
C THR A 229 -6.12 -49.50 -13.20
N ALA A 230 -7.03 -50.04 -12.39
CA ALA A 230 -6.97 -50.07 -10.94
C ALA A 230 -6.40 -51.41 -10.44
N ALA A 231 -5.90 -51.37 -9.20
CA ALA A 231 -5.72 -52.45 -8.22
C ALA A 231 -4.27 -52.69 -7.78
N ILE A 232 -4.12 -53.02 -6.48
CA ILE A 232 -2.92 -53.20 -5.65
C ILE A 232 -2.51 -51.86 -4.98
N ALA A 233 -2.67 -51.60 -3.68
CA ALA A 233 -2.99 -52.44 -2.52
C ALA A 233 -3.53 -51.56 -1.36
N GLY A 234 -4.74 -51.86 -0.88
CA GLY A 234 -5.46 -51.13 0.18
C GLY A 234 -4.95 -51.33 1.62
N GLY A 235 -3.67 -51.66 1.82
CA GLY A 235 -3.10 -51.93 3.15
C GLY A 235 -2.24 -50.81 3.74
N VAL A 236 -1.64 -49.95 2.91
CA VAL A 236 -0.61 -49.00 3.36
C VAL A 236 -1.20 -47.62 3.70
N ALA A 237 -2.33 -47.24 3.09
CA ALA A 237 -2.96 -45.94 3.28
C ALA A 237 -3.62 -45.77 4.67
N ALA A 238 -4.17 -46.85 5.25
CA ALA A 238 -4.77 -46.81 6.59
C ALA A 238 -3.70 -46.74 7.70
N GLY A 239 -2.53 -47.37 7.49
CA GLY A 239 -1.39 -47.31 8.43
C GLY A 239 -0.70 -45.94 8.44
N ALA A 240 -0.53 -45.32 7.27
CA ALA A 240 0.06 -43.99 7.15
C ALA A 240 -0.85 -42.89 7.73
N ALA A 241 -2.17 -42.98 7.54
CA ALA A 241 -3.11 -42.01 8.12
C ALA A 241 -3.12 -42.06 9.66
N LEU A 242 -2.99 -43.25 10.26
CA LEU A 242 -2.89 -43.40 11.72
C LEU A 242 -1.54 -42.93 12.29
N LEU A 243 -0.45 -43.09 11.54
CA LEU A 243 0.90 -42.64 11.94
C LEU A 243 1.02 -41.11 12.04
N PHE A 244 0.21 -40.34 11.30
CA PHE A 244 0.21 -38.87 11.37
C PHE A 244 -0.97 -38.29 12.16
N ALA A 245 -2.12 -38.97 12.21
CA ALA A 245 -3.27 -38.48 12.96
C ALA A 245 -3.07 -38.55 14.49
N VAL A 246 -2.45 -39.61 15.00
CA VAL A 246 -2.27 -39.77 16.46
C VAL A 246 -1.30 -38.73 17.06
N PRO A 247 -0.13 -38.43 16.46
CA PRO A 247 0.73 -37.34 16.92
C PRO A 247 0.08 -35.96 16.75
N ALA A 248 -0.67 -35.72 15.67
CA ALA A 248 -1.35 -34.45 15.45
C ALA A 248 -2.48 -34.21 16.45
N ILE A 249 -3.26 -35.25 16.81
CA ILE A 249 -4.29 -35.18 17.84
C ILE A 249 -3.64 -35.06 19.22
N ALA A 250 -2.55 -35.77 19.51
CA ALA A 250 -1.81 -35.64 20.76
C ALA A 250 -1.18 -34.24 20.91
N PHE A 251 -0.65 -33.66 19.83
CA PHE A 251 -0.12 -32.30 19.79
C PHE A 251 -1.24 -31.26 19.94
N ALA A 252 -2.39 -31.45 19.29
CA ALA A 252 -3.56 -30.59 19.47
C ALA A 252 -4.14 -30.69 20.89
N TRP A 253 -4.12 -31.87 21.51
CA TRP A 253 -4.57 -32.07 22.89
C TRP A 253 -3.55 -31.53 23.91
N TRP A 254 -2.25 -31.56 23.59
CA TRP A 254 -1.19 -30.92 24.38
C TRP A 254 -1.25 -29.40 24.28
N LEU A 255 -1.49 -28.84 23.09
CA LEU A 255 -1.76 -27.40 22.89
C LEU A 255 -3.02 -26.94 23.62
N ARG A 256 -4.06 -27.79 23.70
CA ARG A 256 -5.29 -27.51 24.46
C ARG A 256 -5.20 -27.79 25.96
N ARG A 257 -4.13 -28.46 26.42
CA ARG A 257 -3.87 -28.77 27.84
C ARG A 257 -2.74 -27.93 28.45
N LYS A 258 -2.17 -26.97 27.71
CA LYS A 258 -1.27 -25.99 28.32
C LYS A 258 -2.03 -25.25 29.43
N PRO A 259 -1.55 -25.31 30.69
CA PRO A 259 -2.15 -24.59 31.80
C PRO A 259 -2.11 -23.10 31.49
N GLN A 260 -3.11 -22.34 31.97
CA GLN A 260 -3.15 -20.88 31.86
C GLN A 260 -1.78 -20.29 32.16
N ASP A 261 -1.13 -19.73 31.12
CA ASP A 261 0.08 -18.96 31.31
C ASP A 261 -0.30 -17.79 32.22
N HIS A 262 0.22 -17.81 33.45
CA HIS A 262 0.18 -16.69 34.37
C HIS A 262 0.94 -15.55 33.70
N PHE A 263 0.20 -14.66 33.02
CA PHE A 263 0.75 -13.41 32.51
C PHE A 263 1.15 -12.55 33.71
N PHE A 264 2.44 -12.45 33.94
CA PHE A 264 3.03 -11.42 34.78
C PHE A 264 2.98 -10.12 33.97
N ASP A 265 2.29 -9.10 34.49
CA ASP A 265 2.26 -7.76 33.90
C ASP A 265 3.69 -7.19 33.96
N VAL A 266 4.44 -7.31 32.86
CA VAL A 266 5.70 -6.59 32.69
C VAL A 266 5.33 -5.15 32.28
N PRO A 267 5.70 -4.12 33.05
CA PRO A 267 5.57 -2.74 32.61
C PRO A 267 6.32 -2.60 31.30
N ALA A 268 5.66 -2.12 30.25
CA ALA A 268 6.27 -1.91 28.95
C ALA A 268 7.52 -1.03 29.11
N GLU A 269 8.69 -1.62 28.81
CA GLU A 269 9.92 -0.86 28.61
C GLU A 269 9.68 0.20 27.53
N GLU A 270 10.16 1.40 27.85
CA GLU A 270 10.07 2.63 27.08
C GLU A 270 10.78 2.46 25.73
N ASP A 271 10.04 2.12 24.68
CA ASP A 271 10.45 2.38 23.29
C ASP A 271 9.88 3.72 22.83
N PRO A 272 10.69 4.59 22.20
CA PRO A 272 10.53 6.00 22.41
C PRO A 272 9.65 6.65 21.32
N GLU A 273 8.74 7.48 21.83
CA GLU A 273 7.85 8.49 21.25
C GLU A 273 7.83 8.69 19.71
N VAL A 274 6.83 8.10 19.05
CA VAL A 274 6.18 8.79 17.92
C VAL A 274 5.35 9.93 18.53
N HIS A 275 5.80 11.19 18.36
CA HIS A 275 5.10 12.39 18.84
C HIS A 275 3.82 12.68 18.02
N LEU A 276 2.86 11.74 18.04
CA LEU A 276 1.60 11.75 17.28
C LEU A 276 0.50 12.63 17.90
N GLY A 277 0.87 13.76 18.52
CA GLY A 277 -0.09 14.64 19.19
C GLY A 277 -0.96 13.92 20.23
N GLN A 278 -2.24 14.31 20.34
CA GLN A 278 -3.22 13.82 21.33
C GLN A 278 -3.69 12.36 21.12
N LEU A 279 -3.04 11.56 20.25
CA LEU A 279 -3.46 10.19 19.97
C LEU A 279 -3.22 9.29 21.20
N LYS A 280 -4.27 8.59 21.64
CA LYS A 280 -4.18 7.71 22.81
C LYS A 280 -3.49 6.39 22.43
N ARG A 281 -2.37 6.08 23.09
CA ARG A 281 -1.80 4.72 23.05
C ARG A 281 -2.62 3.82 23.97
N PHE A 282 -3.31 2.83 23.41
CA PHE A 282 -4.07 1.82 24.14
C PHE A 282 -3.19 0.61 24.43
N THR A 283 -3.40 -0.05 25.57
CA THR A 283 -2.81 -1.36 25.83
C THR A 283 -3.61 -2.45 25.11
N LEU A 284 -2.96 -3.57 24.74
CA LEU A 284 -3.66 -4.70 24.14
C LEU A 284 -4.75 -5.25 25.08
N ARG A 285 -4.49 -5.26 26.39
CA ARG A 285 -5.44 -5.69 27.42
C ARG A 285 -6.70 -4.82 27.46
N GLU A 286 -6.55 -3.50 27.34
CA GLU A 286 -7.71 -2.59 27.24
C GLU A 286 -8.59 -2.92 26.04
N LEU A 287 -8.00 -3.16 24.87
CA LEU A 287 -8.75 -3.44 23.65
C LEU A 287 -9.34 -4.86 23.65
N LEU A 288 -8.65 -5.83 24.26
CA LEU A 288 -9.18 -7.18 24.49
C LEU A 288 -10.44 -7.13 25.35
N VAL A 289 -10.42 -6.39 26.46
CA VAL A 289 -11.62 -6.22 27.31
C VAL A 289 -12.72 -5.48 26.55
N ALA A 290 -12.37 -4.39 25.86
CA ALA A 290 -13.34 -3.57 25.13
C ALA A 290 -14.08 -4.34 24.03
N THR A 291 -13.41 -5.29 23.37
CA THR A 291 -13.94 -6.06 22.23
C THR A 291 -14.42 -7.46 22.59
N ASP A 292 -14.48 -7.79 23.89
CA ASP A 292 -14.78 -9.15 24.39
C ASP A 292 -13.87 -10.21 23.74
N ASN A 293 -12.56 -10.03 23.91
CA ASN A 293 -11.50 -10.87 23.38
C ASN A 293 -11.56 -11.03 21.84
N PHE A 294 -11.83 -9.93 21.13
CA PHE A 294 -12.04 -9.92 19.68
C PHE A 294 -13.10 -10.94 19.22
N SER A 295 -14.20 -11.06 19.97
CA SER A 295 -15.27 -12.01 19.68
C SER A 295 -15.86 -11.80 18.28
N ASN A 296 -16.17 -12.90 17.59
CA ASN A 296 -16.80 -12.84 16.26
C ASN A 296 -18.15 -12.11 16.27
N LYS A 297 -18.86 -12.07 17.42
CA LYS A 297 -20.12 -11.32 17.57
C LYS A 297 -19.96 -9.80 17.43
N ASN A 298 -18.74 -9.31 17.65
CA ASN A 298 -18.41 -7.89 17.58
C ASN A 298 -17.81 -7.50 16.23
N VAL A 299 -17.71 -8.41 15.25
CA VAL A 299 -17.14 -8.06 13.93
C VAL A 299 -18.09 -7.13 13.19
N LEU A 300 -17.62 -5.94 12.87
CA LEU A 300 -18.31 -4.93 12.04
C LEU A 300 -18.01 -5.11 10.55
N GLY A 301 -16.81 -5.60 10.22
CA GLY A 301 -16.38 -5.77 8.84
C GLY A 301 -15.11 -6.62 8.72
N ARG A 302 -14.92 -7.22 7.53
CA ARG A 302 -13.74 -8.00 7.18
C ARG A 302 -13.16 -7.45 5.88
N GLY A 303 -11.87 -7.13 5.88
CA GLY A 303 -11.17 -6.61 4.71
C GLY A 303 -9.90 -7.38 4.40
N GLY A 304 -9.24 -7.03 3.29
CA GLY A 304 -7.95 -7.61 2.89
C GLY A 304 -6.87 -7.49 3.97
N PHE A 305 -6.98 -6.45 4.81
CA PHE A 305 -5.97 -6.03 5.77
C PHE A 305 -6.27 -6.39 7.22
N GLY A 306 -7.45 -6.93 7.52
CA GLY A 306 -7.81 -7.21 8.91
C GLY A 306 -9.31 -7.35 9.16
N LYS A 307 -9.67 -7.33 10.43
CA LYS A 307 -11.06 -7.32 10.90
C LYS A 307 -11.30 -6.09 11.75
N VAL A 308 -12.49 -5.50 11.62
CA VAL A 308 -12.91 -4.37 12.44
C VAL A 308 -13.91 -4.87 13.47
N TYR A 309 -13.68 -4.53 14.74
CA TYR A 309 -14.48 -4.98 15.87
C TYR A 309 -15.16 -3.79 16.56
N LYS A 310 -16.42 -3.96 16.93
CA LYS A 310 -17.10 -3.07 17.87
C LYS A 310 -16.49 -3.27 19.26
N GLY A 311 -16.09 -2.18 19.88
CA GLY A 311 -15.59 -2.16 21.24
C GLY A 311 -16.34 -1.15 22.10
N ARG A 312 -16.34 -1.37 23.41
CA ARG A 312 -16.76 -0.39 24.41
C ARG A 312 -15.60 -0.15 25.37
N LEU A 313 -15.09 1.07 25.38
CA LEU A 313 -14.01 1.46 26.29
C LEU A 313 -14.53 1.57 27.74
N ALA A 314 -13.63 1.62 28.72
CA ALA A 314 -13.97 1.69 30.14
C ALA A 314 -14.76 2.96 30.52
N ASP A 315 -14.61 4.04 29.75
CA ASP A 315 -15.38 5.29 29.87
C ASP A 315 -16.80 5.19 29.29
N GLY A 316 -17.18 4.04 28.74
CA GLY A 316 -18.48 3.79 28.10
C GLY A 316 -18.53 4.12 26.62
N ASN A 317 -17.52 4.81 26.08
CA ASN A 317 -17.49 5.23 24.67
C ASN A 317 -17.41 4.01 23.73
N LEU A 318 -18.22 4.05 22.67
CA LEU A 318 -18.18 3.05 21.60
C LEU A 318 -17.04 3.37 20.63
N VAL A 319 -16.30 2.34 20.25
CA VAL A 319 -15.18 2.42 19.30
C VAL A 319 -15.23 1.32 18.26
N ALA A 320 -14.63 1.57 17.11
CA ALA A 320 -14.30 0.57 16.12
C ALA A 320 -12.79 0.26 16.20
N VAL A 321 -12.44 -0.99 16.48
CA VAL A 321 -11.06 -1.46 16.61
C VAL A 321 -10.69 -2.26 15.36
N LYS A 322 -9.87 -1.69 14.49
CA LYS A 322 -9.33 -2.36 13.30
C LYS A 322 -8.08 -3.13 13.72
N ARG A 323 -8.19 -4.46 13.78
CA ARG A 323 -7.07 -5.37 14.04
C ARG A 323 -6.52 -5.82 12.69
N LEU A 324 -5.28 -5.42 12.41
CA LEU A 324 -4.61 -5.80 11.16
C LEU A 324 -4.24 -7.29 11.21
N LYS A 325 -4.16 -7.93 10.03
CA LYS A 325 -3.86 -9.37 9.96
C LYS A 325 -2.54 -9.69 10.65
N GLU A 326 -2.55 -10.81 11.38
CA GLU A 326 -1.41 -11.36 12.13
C GLU A 326 -0.25 -11.76 11.21
N GLU A 327 -0.55 -12.06 9.95
CA GLU A 327 0.46 -12.17 8.90
C GLU A 327 1.05 -10.78 8.65
N ARG A 328 2.29 -10.58 9.13
CA ARG A 328 3.17 -9.43 8.85
C ARG A 328 3.53 -9.36 7.36
N THR A 329 2.51 -9.24 6.52
CA THR A 329 2.64 -8.86 5.13
C THR A 329 3.07 -7.40 5.10
N LYS A 330 4.04 -7.06 4.25
CA LYS A 330 4.53 -5.69 4.11
C LYS A 330 3.41 -4.67 3.85
N GLY A 331 2.34 -5.09 3.18
CA GLY A 331 1.17 -4.26 2.92
C GLY A 331 0.45 -3.83 4.20
N GLY A 332 0.30 -4.72 5.18
CA GLY A 332 -0.40 -4.43 6.44
C GLY A 332 0.37 -3.45 7.33
N GLU A 333 1.69 -3.62 7.47
CA GLU A 333 2.52 -2.71 8.27
C GLU A 333 2.58 -1.31 7.64
N LEU A 334 2.76 -1.23 6.32
CA LEU A 334 2.76 0.04 5.60
C LEU A 334 1.42 0.77 5.75
N GLN A 335 0.30 0.04 5.69
CA GLN A 335 -1.03 0.60 5.94
C GLN A 335 -1.18 1.11 7.37
N PHE A 336 -0.67 0.38 8.38
CA PHE A 336 -0.68 0.84 9.75
C PHE A 336 0.05 2.18 9.90
N GLN A 337 1.29 2.26 9.40
CA GLN A 337 2.10 3.48 9.45
C GLN A 337 1.41 4.63 8.70
N THR A 338 0.93 4.36 7.48
CA THR A 338 0.22 5.35 6.67
C THR A 338 -1.03 5.86 7.37
N GLU A 339 -1.89 5.01 7.94
CA GLU A 339 -3.08 5.46 8.67
C GLU A 339 -2.71 6.30 9.89
N VAL A 340 -1.67 5.91 10.63
CA VAL A 340 -1.22 6.65 11.81
C VAL A 340 -0.65 8.02 11.44
N GLU A 341 0.19 8.10 10.40
CA GLU A 341 0.80 9.34 9.92
C GLU A 341 -0.26 10.27 9.28
N MET A 342 -0.99 9.78 8.28
CA MET A 342 -1.88 10.60 7.46
C MET A 342 -3.07 11.15 8.25
N ILE A 343 -3.66 10.34 9.14
CA ILE A 343 -4.81 10.77 9.94
C ILE A 343 -4.39 11.73 11.06
N SER A 344 -3.11 11.69 11.47
CA SER A 344 -2.58 12.70 12.40
C SER A 344 -2.44 14.09 11.75
N MET A 345 -2.30 14.14 10.42
CA MET A 345 -2.13 15.38 9.64
C MET A 345 -3.45 16.03 9.21
N ALA A 346 -4.55 15.26 9.12
CA ALA A 346 -5.83 15.73 8.58
C ALA A 346 -6.96 15.66 9.62
N VAL A 347 -7.51 16.82 10.00
CA VAL A 347 -8.63 16.91 10.94
C VAL A 347 -9.77 17.69 10.29
N HIS A 348 -10.85 17.00 9.96
CA HIS A 348 -12.05 17.58 9.38
C HIS A 348 -13.29 16.79 9.79
N ARG A 349 -14.45 17.44 9.88
CA ARG A 349 -15.70 16.79 10.35
C ARG A 349 -16.13 15.60 9.48
N ASN A 350 -15.85 15.68 8.18
CA ASN A 350 -16.16 14.63 7.20
C ASN A 350 -14.98 13.67 6.94
N LEU A 351 -13.99 13.62 7.83
CA LEU A 351 -12.86 12.66 7.76
C LEU A 351 -12.77 11.84 9.05
N LEU A 352 -12.50 10.55 8.92
CA LEU A 352 -12.48 9.62 10.05
C LEU A 352 -11.25 9.87 10.91
N ARG A 353 -11.46 10.52 12.05
CA ARG A 353 -10.38 10.80 13.00
C ARG A 353 -9.95 9.53 13.74
N LEU A 354 -8.64 9.26 13.74
CA LEU A 354 -8.03 8.23 14.57
C LEU A 354 -8.11 8.69 16.05
N ARG A 355 -8.67 7.84 16.91
CA ARG A 355 -8.73 8.09 18.36
C ARG A 355 -7.43 7.65 19.03
N GLY A 356 -6.81 6.61 18.52
CA GLY A 356 -5.58 6.05 19.05
C GLY A 356 -5.20 4.74 18.41
N PHE A 357 -4.16 4.12 18.94
CA PHE A 357 -3.57 2.91 18.38
C PHE A 357 -3.05 1.99 19.49
N CYS A 358 -2.81 0.74 19.15
CA CYS A 358 -2.08 -0.22 19.97
C CYS A 358 -1.03 -0.90 19.09
N MET A 359 0.21 -0.90 19.58
CA MET A 359 1.34 -1.60 18.99
C MET A 359 1.96 -2.50 20.04
N THR A 360 2.00 -3.79 19.76
CA THR A 360 2.80 -4.78 20.49
C THR A 360 3.70 -5.50 19.50
N PRO A 361 4.65 -6.36 19.94
CA PRO A 361 5.40 -7.18 19.00
C PRO A 361 4.50 -8.01 18.08
N THR A 362 3.32 -8.46 18.52
CA THR A 362 2.45 -9.33 17.73
C THR A 362 1.27 -8.62 17.07
N GLU A 363 0.89 -7.44 17.56
CA GLU A 363 -0.36 -6.81 17.17
C GLU A 363 -0.16 -5.36 16.68
N ARG A 364 -0.99 -5.01 15.70
CA ARG A 364 -1.19 -3.65 15.21
C ARG A 364 -2.68 -3.38 15.20
N LEU A 365 -3.15 -2.46 16.05
CA LEU A 365 -4.55 -2.08 16.11
C LEU A 365 -4.73 -0.58 16.01
N LEU A 366 -5.78 -0.18 15.30
CA LEU A 366 -6.22 1.20 15.17
C LEU A 366 -7.59 1.34 15.79
N VAL A 367 -7.80 2.43 16.54
CA VAL A 367 -9.01 2.70 17.30
C VAL A 367 -9.66 3.95 16.74
N TYR A 368 -10.89 3.79 16.27
CA TYR A 368 -11.71 4.83 15.68
C TYR A 368 -12.98 5.07 16.51
N PRO A 369 -13.60 6.26 16.45
CA PRO A 369 -14.98 6.43 16.86
C PRO A 369 -15.88 5.41 16.16
N TYR A 370 -16.85 4.86 16.89
CA TYR A 370 -17.83 3.96 16.28
C TYR A 370 -18.83 4.75 15.43
N MET A 371 -18.99 4.34 14.18
CA MET A 371 -19.95 4.93 13.24
C MET A 371 -21.25 4.14 13.29
N ALA A 372 -22.28 4.74 13.88
CA ALA A 372 -23.51 4.05 14.28
C ALA A 372 -24.28 3.45 13.10
N ASN A 373 -24.28 4.14 11.96
CA ASN A 373 -24.98 3.71 10.75
C ASN A 373 -24.09 2.91 9.78
N GLY A 374 -22.83 2.61 10.16
CA GLY A 374 -21.93 1.78 9.36
C GLY A 374 -21.40 2.51 8.12
N SER A 375 -21.22 1.77 7.02
CA SER A 375 -20.78 2.32 5.73
C SER A 375 -21.97 2.64 4.82
N VAL A 376 -21.79 3.56 3.88
CA VAL A 376 -22.78 3.82 2.82
C VAL A 376 -23.10 2.53 2.06
N ALA A 377 -22.08 1.72 1.74
CA ALA A 377 -22.29 0.43 1.08
C ALA A 377 -23.20 -0.51 1.88
N SER A 378 -23.07 -0.58 3.21
CA SER A 378 -23.95 -1.39 4.06
C SER A 378 -25.37 -0.86 4.10
N CYS A 379 -25.57 0.46 4.08
CA CYS A 379 -26.90 1.06 4.02
C CYS A 379 -27.59 0.87 2.66
N LEU A 380 -26.82 0.74 1.58
CA LEU A 380 -27.36 0.50 0.23
C LEU A 380 -27.69 -0.97 -0.01
N ARG A 381 -26.84 -1.91 0.43
CA ARG A 381 -26.89 -3.33 -0.01
C ARG A 381 -26.96 -4.37 1.10
N GLU A 382 -26.42 -4.07 2.28
CA GLU A 382 -26.24 -5.05 3.37
C GLU A 382 -27.01 -4.62 4.62
N ARG A 383 -28.22 -4.08 4.40
CA ARG A 383 -29.07 -3.57 5.49
C ARG A 383 -29.50 -4.71 6.42
N PRO A 384 -29.38 -4.54 7.74
CA PRO A 384 -30.10 -5.39 8.69
C PRO A 384 -31.60 -5.33 8.41
N GLU A 385 -32.29 -6.48 8.51
CA GLU A 385 -33.73 -6.57 8.32
C GLU A 385 -34.47 -5.55 9.20
N GLY A 386 -35.33 -4.73 8.56
CA GLY A 386 -36.16 -3.72 9.24
C GLY A 386 -35.59 -2.30 9.26
N ASN A 387 -34.33 -2.08 8.86
CA ASN A 387 -33.81 -0.72 8.72
C ASN A 387 -34.28 -0.08 7.40
N PRO A 388 -34.76 1.18 7.41
CA PRO A 388 -35.18 1.86 6.19
C PRO A 388 -34.00 2.07 5.24
N ALA A 389 -34.28 2.03 3.94
CA ALA A 389 -33.32 2.42 2.91
C ALA A 389 -32.93 3.90 3.08
N LEU A 390 -31.73 4.27 2.62
CA LEU A 390 -31.33 5.68 2.56
C LEU A 390 -32.24 6.41 1.59
N ASP A 391 -33.01 7.36 2.13
CA ASP A 391 -33.82 8.27 1.33
C ASP A 391 -32.96 9.21 0.48
N TRP A 392 -33.59 9.82 -0.52
CA TRP A 392 -32.89 10.68 -1.47
C TRP A 392 -32.22 11.91 -0.84
N PRO A 393 -32.85 12.66 0.10
CA PRO A 393 -32.18 13.75 0.79
C PRO A 393 -30.91 13.32 1.54
N LYS A 394 -30.92 12.17 2.23
CA LYS A 394 -29.71 11.63 2.87
C LYS A 394 -28.63 11.29 1.85
N ARG A 395 -28.97 10.72 0.70
CA ARG A 395 -28.00 10.45 -0.37
C ARG A 395 -27.33 11.74 -0.86
N LYS A 396 -28.09 12.80 -1.14
CA LYS A 396 -27.52 14.12 -1.49
C LYS A 396 -26.60 14.67 -0.40
N HIS A 397 -27.02 14.55 0.85
CA HIS A 397 -26.23 15.00 1.99
C HIS A 397 -24.91 14.24 2.14
N ILE A 398 -24.94 12.93 1.92
CA ILE A 398 -23.75 12.06 1.92
C ILE A 398 -22.78 12.45 0.80
N ALA A 399 -23.30 12.69 -0.41
CA ALA A 399 -22.50 13.17 -1.54
C ALA A 399 -21.75 14.47 -1.17
N LEU A 400 -22.47 15.46 -0.63
CA LEU A 400 -21.89 16.74 -0.21
C LEU A 400 -20.86 16.59 0.91
N GLY A 401 -21.19 15.85 1.98
CA GLY A 401 -20.28 15.64 3.11
C GLY A 401 -18.98 14.94 2.70
N SER A 402 -19.06 13.88 1.92
CA SER A 402 -17.88 13.17 1.41
C SER A 402 -17.06 14.04 0.44
N ALA A 403 -17.70 14.85 -0.42
CA ALA A 403 -16.99 15.80 -1.28
C ALA A 403 -16.20 16.85 -0.48
N ARG A 404 -16.80 17.41 0.59
CA ARG A 404 -16.13 18.35 1.49
C ARG A 404 -14.91 17.73 2.16
N GLY A 405 -15.02 16.47 2.59
CA GLY A 405 -13.89 15.71 3.13
C GLY A 405 -12.73 15.59 2.15
N LEU A 406 -13.01 15.20 0.90
CA LEU A 406 -11.98 15.06 -0.14
C LEU A 406 -11.40 16.41 -0.57
N ALA A 407 -12.23 17.46 -0.71
CA ALA A 407 -11.75 18.81 -1.02
C ALA A 407 -10.80 19.34 0.05
N TYR A 408 -11.04 19.02 1.33
CA TYR A 408 -10.10 19.34 2.41
C TYR A 408 -8.74 18.65 2.21
N LEU A 409 -8.73 17.35 1.89
CA LEU A 409 -7.50 16.58 1.67
C LEU A 409 -6.67 17.10 0.49
N HIS A 410 -7.34 17.57 -0.57
CA HIS A 410 -6.69 18.02 -1.80
C HIS A 410 -6.21 19.47 -1.75
N ASP A 411 -6.93 20.35 -1.06
CA ASP A 411 -6.72 21.80 -1.17
C ASP A 411 -6.27 22.47 0.14
N HIS A 412 -6.42 21.84 1.31
CA HIS A 412 -6.27 22.51 2.62
C HIS A 412 -5.27 21.84 3.59
N CYS A 413 -4.71 20.69 3.24
CA CYS A 413 -3.62 20.06 4.01
C CYS A 413 -2.26 20.67 3.63
N ASP A 414 -1.24 20.59 4.50
CA ASP A 414 0.11 21.14 4.22
C ASP A 414 0.75 20.53 2.96
N GLN A 415 0.46 19.26 2.70
CA GLN A 415 0.67 18.57 1.44
C GLN A 415 -0.66 17.98 0.99
N LYS A 416 -0.84 17.82 -0.32
CA LYS A 416 -2.03 17.14 -0.84
C LYS A 416 -2.04 15.70 -0.35
N ILE A 417 -3.19 15.27 0.17
CA ILE A 417 -3.41 13.88 0.56
C ILE A 417 -4.30 13.24 -0.50
N ILE A 418 -3.75 12.27 -1.23
CA ILE A 418 -4.52 11.45 -2.18
C ILE A 418 -5.01 10.21 -1.44
N HIS A 419 -6.33 10.01 -1.37
CA HIS A 419 -6.95 8.91 -0.63
C HIS A 419 -6.75 7.55 -1.30
N ARG A 420 -6.87 7.48 -2.63
CA ARG A 420 -6.68 6.31 -3.52
C ARG A 420 -7.66 5.14 -3.37
N ASP A 421 -8.61 5.20 -2.43
CA ASP A 421 -9.65 4.17 -2.27
C ASP A 421 -11.03 4.76 -1.96
N VAL A 422 -11.42 5.81 -2.68
CA VAL A 422 -12.75 6.45 -2.53
C VAL A 422 -13.82 5.53 -3.13
N LYS A 423 -14.75 5.06 -2.28
CA LYS A 423 -15.88 4.17 -2.64
C LYS A 423 -16.93 4.16 -1.54
N ALA A 424 -18.16 3.69 -1.82
CA ALA A 424 -19.24 3.67 -0.83
C ALA A 424 -18.91 2.86 0.45
N ALA A 425 -18.04 1.85 0.38
CA ALA A 425 -17.63 1.06 1.55
C ALA A 425 -16.69 1.82 2.51
N ASN A 426 -16.01 2.87 2.02
CA ASN A 426 -15.07 3.68 2.79
C ASN A 426 -15.66 5.02 3.21
N ILE A 427 -16.93 5.30 2.89
CA ILE A 427 -17.69 6.40 3.46
C ILE A 427 -18.53 5.85 4.61
N LEU A 428 -18.25 6.29 5.83
CA LEU A 428 -18.96 5.89 7.03
C LEU A 428 -20.00 6.94 7.43
N LEU A 429 -21.00 6.53 8.21
CA LEU A 429 -22.11 7.37 8.64
C LEU A 429 -22.20 7.38 10.17
N ASP A 430 -22.17 8.58 10.75
CA ASP A 430 -22.41 8.79 12.18
C ASP A 430 -23.90 8.66 12.55
N GLU A 431 -24.28 9.06 13.76
CA GLU A 431 -25.67 8.96 14.27
C GLU A 431 -26.66 9.83 13.47
N GLU A 432 -26.19 10.98 12.98
CA GLU A 432 -26.94 11.96 12.20
C GLU A 432 -26.93 11.70 10.68
N PHE A 433 -26.31 10.59 10.23
CA PHE A 433 -26.07 10.28 8.82
C PHE A 433 -25.13 11.27 8.10
N GLU A 434 -24.24 11.93 8.83
CA GLU A 434 -23.15 12.70 8.22
C GLU A 434 -22.11 11.76 7.61
N ALA A 435 -21.66 12.08 6.39
CA ALA A 435 -20.64 11.31 5.71
C ALA A 435 -19.24 11.59 6.26
N VAL A 436 -18.52 10.52 6.58
CA VAL A 436 -17.16 10.56 7.09
C VAL A 436 -16.28 9.65 6.23
N VAL A 437 -15.34 10.23 5.47
CA VAL A 437 -14.39 9.48 4.64
C VAL A 437 -13.40 8.76 5.55
N GLY A 438 -13.27 7.44 5.40
CA GLY A 438 -12.36 6.61 6.18
C GLY A 438 -11.50 5.68 5.33
N ASP A 439 -10.66 4.90 6.02
CA ASP A 439 -9.67 3.98 5.44
C ASP A 439 -8.57 4.66 4.61
N PHE A 440 -7.69 5.39 5.31
CA PHE A 440 -6.51 6.04 4.76
C PHE A 440 -5.33 5.09 4.54
N GLY A 441 -5.54 3.77 4.59
CA GLY A 441 -4.46 2.80 4.47
C GLY A 441 -3.75 2.77 3.13
N LEU A 442 -4.42 3.31 2.11
CA LEU A 442 -3.85 3.53 0.79
C LEU A 442 -3.53 5.00 0.55
N ALA A 443 -3.67 5.91 1.52
CA ALA A 443 -3.43 7.32 1.27
C ALA A 443 -1.96 7.60 0.90
N LYS A 444 -1.71 8.72 0.22
CA LYS A 444 -0.36 9.14 -0.19
C LYS A 444 -0.23 10.67 -0.16
N LEU A 445 0.90 11.16 0.33
CA LEU A 445 1.26 12.58 0.27
C LEU A 445 1.80 12.95 -1.12
N MET A 446 1.45 14.14 -1.57
CA MET A 446 1.93 14.76 -2.80
C MET A 446 2.16 16.26 -2.57
N ASN A 447 3.26 16.82 -3.08
CA ASN A 447 3.48 18.26 -2.95
C ASN A 447 2.53 19.04 -3.86
N TYR A 448 2.19 20.26 -3.49
CA TYR A 448 1.33 21.12 -4.34
C TYR A 448 1.94 21.44 -5.71
N ASN A 449 3.27 21.41 -5.82
CA ASN A 449 3.99 21.67 -7.07
C ASN A 449 4.01 20.46 -8.01
N ASP A 450 3.70 19.26 -7.50
CA ASP A 450 3.72 18.04 -8.27
C ASP A 450 2.36 17.85 -8.96
N SER A 451 2.37 17.45 -10.23
CA SER A 451 1.14 17.12 -10.97
C SER A 451 0.64 15.69 -10.68
N HIS A 452 1.53 14.83 -10.19
CA HIS A 452 1.25 13.44 -9.85
C HIS A 452 2.32 12.89 -8.91
N VAL A 453 1.97 11.79 -8.24
CA VAL A 453 2.89 10.91 -7.52
C VAL A 453 2.95 9.56 -8.22
N THR A 454 4.15 9.11 -8.58
CA THR A 454 4.35 7.76 -9.11
C THR A 454 4.33 6.75 -7.97
N THR A 455 3.41 5.80 -8.03
CA THR A 455 3.20 4.84 -6.94
C THR A 455 2.54 3.56 -7.46
N ALA A 456 2.76 2.45 -6.77
CA ALA A 456 2.16 1.18 -7.15
C ALA A 456 0.64 1.29 -7.20
N VAL A 457 0.04 0.83 -8.30
CA VAL A 457 -1.40 0.85 -8.50
C VAL A 457 -2.07 0.01 -7.42
N ARG A 458 -2.87 0.69 -6.59
CA ARG A 458 -3.65 0.12 -5.50
C ARG A 458 -5.00 0.84 -5.44
N GLY A 459 -6.02 0.13 -4.99
CA GLY A 459 -7.39 0.62 -4.89
C GLY A 459 -8.39 -0.49 -5.21
N THR A 460 -9.66 -0.12 -5.33
CA THR A 460 -10.74 -1.05 -5.66
C THR A 460 -11.04 -1.02 -7.15
N ILE A 461 -11.01 -2.19 -7.81
CA ILE A 461 -11.35 -2.33 -9.23
C ILE A 461 -12.75 -1.73 -9.49
N GLY A 462 -12.86 -0.89 -10.52
CA GLY A 462 -14.05 -0.09 -10.84
C GLY A 462 -13.96 1.36 -10.38
N HIS A 463 -13.20 1.65 -9.31
CA HIS A 463 -12.98 3.00 -8.78
C HIS A 463 -11.60 3.58 -9.13
N ILE A 464 -10.70 2.77 -9.70
CA ILE A 464 -9.36 3.21 -10.12
C ILE A 464 -9.46 3.91 -11.48
N ALA A 465 -8.95 5.13 -11.57
CA ALA A 465 -8.91 5.92 -12.79
C ALA A 465 -8.05 5.27 -13.91
N PRO A 466 -8.45 5.40 -15.19
CA PRO A 466 -7.78 4.73 -16.31
C PRO A 466 -6.31 5.15 -16.50
N GLU A 467 -5.98 6.42 -16.27
CA GLU A 467 -4.61 6.93 -16.35
C GLU A 467 -3.72 6.36 -15.23
N TYR A 468 -4.29 6.09 -14.06
CA TYR A 468 -3.54 5.50 -12.96
C TYR A 468 -3.26 4.02 -13.20
N LEU A 469 -4.25 3.27 -13.73
CA LEU A 469 -4.07 1.88 -14.14
C LEU A 469 -2.98 1.72 -15.21
N SER A 470 -2.94 2.64 -16.18
CA SER A 470 -2.02 2.56 -17.32
C SER A 470 -0.62 3.10 -17.03
N THR A 471 -0.48 4.12 -16.18
CA THR A 471 0.80 4.82 -15.98
C THR A 471 1.42 4.66 -14.59
N GLY A 472 0.66 4.17 -13.59
CA GLY A 472 1.10 4.16 -12.19
C GLY A 472 1.22 5.56 -11.56
N LYS A 473 0.70 6.59 -12.22
CA LYS A 473 0.70 7.97 -11.72
C LYS A 473 -0.64 8.26 -11.04
N SER A 474 -0.59 8.56 -9.75
CA SER A 474 -1.76 8.96 -8.96
C SER A 474 -1.75 10.47 -8.72
N SER A 475 -2.91 11.09 -8.66
CA SER A 475 -3.09 12.52 -8.35
C SER A 475 -4.44 12.73 -7.66
N GLU A 476 -4.75 13.95 -7.25
CA GLU A 476 -6.08 14.32 -6.74
C GLU A 476 -7.21 13.95 -7.73
N LYS A 477 -6.92 13.97 -9.04
CA LYS A 477 -7.89 13.62 -10.09
C LYS A 477 -8.24 12.13 -10.12
N THR A 478 -7.40 11.28 -9.52
CA THR A 478 -7.70 9.85 -9.34
C THR A 478 -8.74 9.63 -8.25
N ASP A 479 -8.73 10.45 -7.19
CA ASP A 479 -9.79 10.46 -6.18
C ASP A 479 -11.09 11.02 -6.73
N VAL A 480 -11.03 12.06 -7.60
CA VAL A 480 -12.22 12.60 -8.28
C VAL A 480 -12.91 11.53 -9.10
N PHE A 481 -12.17 10.71 -9.84
CA PHE A 481 -12.74 9.58 -10.59
C PHE A 481 -13.42 8.59 -9.65
N GLY A 482 -12.74 8.16 -8.58
CA GLY A 482 -13.31 7.25 -7.58
C GLY A 482 -14.56 7.82 -6.90
N TYR A 483 -14.59 9.14 -6.67
CA TYR A 483 -15.76 9.86 -6.14
C TYR A 483 -16.94 9.83 -7.12
N GLY A 484 -16.71 10.07 -8.41
CA GLY A 484 -17.74 9.98 -9.44
C GLY A 484 -18.37 8.57 -9.51
N VAL A 485 -17.54 7.53 -9.42
CA VAL A 485 -18.03 6.14 -9.34
C VAL A 485 -18.81 5.89 -8.04
N MET A 486 -18.38 6.45 -6.91
CA MET A 486 -19.12 6.38 -5.64
C MET A 486 -20.50 7.05 -5.74
N LEU A 487 -20.62 8.17 -6.47
CA LEU A 487 -21.92 8.79 -6.74
C LEU A 487 -22.84 7.85 -7.54
N LEU A 488 -22.31 7.13 -8.53
CA LEU A 488 -23.09 6.12 -9.25
C LEU A 488 -23.55 4.99 -8.33
N GLU A 489 -22.70 4.53 -7.40
CA GLU A 489 -23.14 3.57 -6.37
C GLU A 489 -24.27 4.13 -5.51
N LEU A 490 -24.21 5.42 -5.16
CA LEU A 490 -25.19 6.10 -4.33
C LEU A 490 -26.54 6.28 -5.05
N ILE A 491 -26.51 6.57 -6.36
CA ILE A 491 -27.72 6.72 -7.19
C ILE A 491 -28.39 5.36 -7.44
N THR A 492 -27.59 4.35 -7.76
CA THR A 492 -28.08 3.05 -8.24
C THR A 492 -28.31 2.04 -7.12
N GLY A 493 -27.70 2.25 -5.95
CA GLY A 493 -27.64 1.26 -4.87
C GLY A 493 -26.67 0.11 -5.15
N GLN A 494 -26.10 0.01 -6.36
CA GLN A 494 -25.31 -1.14 -6.82
C GLN A 494 -23.80 -0.92 -6.67
N LYS A 495 -23.01 -1.99 -6.73
CA LYS A 495 -21.55 -1.88 -6.79
C LYS A 495 -21.12 -1.51 -8.21
N ALA A 496 -20.03 -0.77 -8.34
CA ALA A 496 -19.43 -0.41 -9.65
C ALA A 496 -19.20 -1.63 -10.56
N PHE A 497 -18.81 -2.78 -9.99
CA PHE A 497 -18.61 -4.01 -10.74
C PHE A 497 -19.93 -4.61 -11.28
N ASP A 498 -21.01 -4.55 -10.50
CA ASP A 498 -22.32 -5.07 -10.91
C ASP A 498 -22.93 -4.17 -12.00
N LEU A 499 -22.74 -2.86 -11.85
CA LEU A 499 -23.03 -1.86 -12.86
C LEU A 499 -22.33 -2.14 -14.20
N ALA A 500 -21.03 -2.48 -14.16
CA ALA A 500 -20.30 -2.85 -15.37
C ALA A 500 -20.84 -4.12 -16.04
N ARG A 501 -21.40 -5.07 -15.27
CA ARG A 501 -22.05 -6.25 -15.83
C ARG A 501 -23.37 -5.91 -16.52
N LEU A 502 -24.18 -5.02 -15.94
CA LEU A 502 -25.42 -4.56 -16.57
C LEU A 502 -25.16 -3.86 -17.90
N ALA A 503 -24.10 -3.08 -18.00
CA ALA A 503 -23.70 -2.41 -19.25
C ALA A 503 -23.14 -3.40 -20.30
N ASN A 504 -22.40 -4.42 -19.85
CA ASN A 504 -21.85 -5.44 -20.74
C ASN A 504 -22.92 -6.35 -21.37
N ASP A 505 -24.11 -6.50 -20.77
CA ASP A 505 -25.21 -7.23 -21.41
C ASP A 505 -25.66 -6.53 -22.72
N ASP A 506 -25.35 -5.23 -22.86
CA ASP A 506 -25.58 -4.42 -24.06
C ASP A 506 -24.28 -4.17 -24.90
N ASP A 507 -23.15 -4.83 -24.58
CA ASP A 507 -21.82 -4.57 -25.18
C ASP A 507 -21.30 -3.12 -25.01
N ILE A 508 -21.80 -2.39 -24.00
CA ILE A 508 -21.47 -0.98 -23.75
C ILE A 508 -20.64 -0.83 -22.47
N MET A 509 -19.67 0.09 -22.45
CA MET A 509 -18.91 0.41 -21.24
C MET A 509 -19.81 1.11 -20.22
N LEU A 510 -19.65 0.84 -18.91
CA LEU A 510 -20.51 1.39 -17.84
C LEU A 510 -20.83 2.89 -18.00
N LEU A 511 -19.80 3.71 -18.21
CA LEU A 511 -19.99 5.16 -18.30
C LEU A 511 -20.78 5.56 -19.55
N ASP A 512 -20.60 4.85 -20.67
CA ASP A 512 -21.35 5.10 -21.91
C ASP A 512 -22.82 4.69 -21.75
N TRP A 513 -23.09 3.58 -21.06
CA TRP A 513 -24.46 3.17 -20.72
C TRP A 513 -25.16 4.22 -19.85
N VAL A 514 -24.48 4.76 -18.83
CA VAL A 514 -25.04 5.84 -17.99
C VAL A 514 -25.32 7.10 -18.82
N LYS A 515 -24.43 7.46 -19.76
CA LYS A 515 -24.66 8.58 -20.69
C LYS A 515 -25.88 8.36 -21.58
N GLU A 516 -26.06 7.16 -22.11
CA GLU A 516 -27.22 6.81 -22.94
C GLU A 516 -28.52 6.91 -22.15
N VAL A 517 -28.56 6.34 -20.93
CA VAL A 517 -29.73 6.43 -20.04
C VAL A 517 -30.10 7.89 -19.74
N LEU A 518 -29.09 8.74 -19.50
CA LEU A 518 -29.28 10.17 -19.27
C LEU A 518 -29.85 10.87 -20.51
N LYS A 519 -29.31 10.56 -21.70
CA LYS A 519 -29.74 11.13 -22.99
C LYS A 519 -31.18 10.72 -23.34
N GLU A 520 -31.55 9.48 -23.06
CA GLU A 520 -32.90 8.96 -23.31
C GLU A 520 -33.91 9.36 -22.23
N LYS A 521 -33.47 10.03 -21.15
CA LYS A 521 -34.27 10.39 -19.97
C LYS A 521 -34.94 9.19 -19.28
N LYS A 522 -34.35 8.00 -19.40
CA LYS A 522 -34.85 6.77 -18.78
C LYS A 522 -34.28 6.56 -17.37
N LEU A 523 -34.33 7.60 -16.53
CA LEU A 523 -33.67 7.60 -15.21
C LEU A 523 -34.17 6.45 -14.30
N GLU A 524 -35.42 6.04 -14.45
CA GLU A 524 -36.04 4.95 -13.67
C GLU A 524 -35.29 3.61 -13.76
N SER A 525 -34.57 3.33 -14.86
CA SER A 525 -33.80 2.09 -15.01
C SER A 525 -32.47 2.11 -14.24
N LEU A 526 -31.98 3.30 -13.90
CA LEU A 526 -30.69 3.49 -13.23
C LEU A 526 -30.86 3.74 -11.73
N VAL A 527 -31.90 4.48 -11.33
CA VAL A 527 -32.12 4.86 -9.93
C VAL A 527 -32.46 3.64 -9.09
N ASP A 528 -31.89 3.58 -7.89
CA ASP A 528 -32.15 2.53 -6.91
C ASP A 528 -33.66 2.29 -6.71
N ALA A 529 -34.11 1.08 -7.04
CA ALA A 529 -35.51 0.67 -6.95
C ALA A 529 -36.09 0.82 -5.53
N GLU A 530 -35.24 0.75 -4.49
CA GLU A 530 -35.64 0.92 -3.08
C GLU A 530 -36.04 2.36 -2.74
N LEU A 531 -35.76 3.34 -3.62
CA LEU A 531 -36.29 4.70 -3.46
C LEU A 531 -37.78 4.78 -3.83
N GLU A 532 -38.35 3.79 -4.52
CA GLU A 532 -39.78 3.72 -4.86
C GLU A 532 -40.33 5.01 -5.52
N GLY A 533 -39.53 5.67 -6.37
CA GLY A 533 -39.90 6.95 -7.00
C GLY A 533 -39.88 8.16 -6.07
N LYS A 534 -39.45 8.02 -4.80
CA LYS A 534 -39.35 9.11 -3.81
C LYS A 534 -38.06 9.92 -3.98
N TYR A 535 -37.87 10.48 -5.17
CA TYR A 535 -36.76 11.36 -5.52
C TYR A 535 -37.25 12.44 -6.48
N VAL A 536 -36.47 13.52 -6.62
CA VAL A 536 -36.75 14.56 -7.61
C VAL A 536 -35.90 14.29 -8.84
N GLU A 537 -36.53 14.04 -10.00
CA GLU A 537 -35.83 13.66 -11.24
C GLU A 537 -34.70 14.63 -11.61
N THR A 538 -34.93 15.94 -11.48
CA THR A 538 -33.91 16.95 -11.78
C THR A 538 -32.70 16.87 -10.86
N GLU A 539 -32.89 16.50 -9.59
CA GLU A 539 -31.78 16.34 -8.66
C GLU A 539 -30.97 15.07 -8.94
N VAL A 540 -31.65 13.99 -9.35
CA VAL A 540 -30.99 12.76 -9.81
C VAL A 540 -30.16 13.05 -11.06
N GLU A 541 -30.76 13.74 -12.03
CA GLU A 541 -30.10 14.14 -13.28
C GLU A 541 -28.83 14.93 -12.98
N GLN A 542 -28.91 15.94 -12.11
CA GLN A 542 -27.76 16.73 -11.67
C GLN A 542 -26.66 15.87 -11.04
N LEU A 543 -27.01 14.89 -10.20
CA LEU A 543 -26.02 14.02 -9.55
C LEU A 543 -25.37 13.06 -10.54
N ILE A 544 -26.10 12.58 -11.55
CA ILE A 544 -25.54 11.79 -12.67
C ILE A 544 -24.59 12.65 -13.50
N GLN A 545 -24.98 13.87 -13.85
CA GLN A 545 -24.13 14.81 -14.58
C GLN A 545 -22.81 15.06 -13.84
N MET A 546 -22.87 15.29 -12.53
CA MET A 546 -21.68 15.43 -11.68
C MET A 546 -20.82 14.16 -11.68
N ALA A 547 -21.43 12.98 -11.58
CA ALA A 547 -20.70 11.71 -11.65
C ALA A 547 -19.95 11.57 -12.97
N LEU A 548 -20.61 11.85 -14.11
CA LEU A 548 -20.02 11.77 -15.45
C LEU A 548 -18.88 12.78 -15.65
N LEU A 549 -19.04 14.03 -15.18
CA LEU A 549 -17.98 15.03 -15.19
C LEU A 549 -16.75 14.58 -14.38
N CYS A 550 -16.97 13.89 -13.25
CA CYS A 550 -15.90 13.34 -12.42
C CYS A 550 -15.21 12.11 -13.03
N THR A 551 -15.90 11.32 -13.86
CA THR A 551 -15.38 10.08 -14.45
C THR A 551 -14.87 10.22 -15.88
N GLN A 552 -14.64 11.43 -16.37
CA GLN A 552 -14.09 11.67 -17.71
C GLN A 552 -12.74 10.94 -17.91
N SER A 553 -12.47 10.49 -19.14
CA SER A 553 -11.25 9.75 -19.48
C SER A 553 -9.98 10.59 -19.28
N SER A 554 -10.03 11.88 -19.65
CA SER A 554 -8.96 12.85 -19.39
C SER A 554 -9.01 13.34 -17.94
N ALA A 555 -7.91 13.15 -17.20
CA ALA A 555 -7.78 13.66 -15.84
C ALA A 555 -7.79 15.20 -15.77
N MET A 556 -7.41 15.90 -16.84
CA MET A 556 -7.35 17.36 -16.86
C MET A 556 -8.76 17.98 -16.85
N GLU A 557 -9.70 17.38 -17.57
CA GLU A 557 -11.10 17.86 -17.70
C GLU A 557 -11.96 17.56 -16.48
N ARG A 558 -11.54 16.62 -15.62
CA ARG A 558 -12.25 16.34 -14.37
C ARG A 558 -12.22 17.57 -13.45
N PRO A 559 -13.35 17.92 -12.81
CA PRO A 559 -13.40 19.03 -11.87
C PRO A 559 -12.48 18.77 -10.66
N LYS A 560 -12.10 19.84 -9.95
CA LYS A 560 -11.54 19.69 -8.61
C LYS A 560 -12.64 19.34 -7.61
N MET A 561 -12.31 18.68 -6.51
CA MET A 561 -13.31 18.37 -5.47
C MET A 561 -13.95 19.63 -4.87
N SER A 562 -13.22 20.76 -4.79
CA SER A 562 -13.79 22.06 -4.39
C SER A 562 -14.81 22.59 -5.39
N GLU A 563 -14.64 22.34 -6.68
CA GLU A 563 -15.65 22.66 -7.71
C GLU A 563 -16.86 21.73 -7.60
N VAL A 564 -16.63 20.43 -7.32
CA VAL A 564 -17.71 19.46 -7.06
C VAL A 564 -18.55 19.87 -5.86
N VAL A 565 -17.93 20.36 -4.77
CA VAL A 565 -18.66 20.92 -3.62
C VAL A 565 -19.55 22.09 -4.04
N ARG A 566 -19.04 23.03 -4.85
CA ARG A 566 -19.85 24.16 -5.35
C ARG A 566 -21.02 23.68 -6.22
N MET A 567 -20.79 22.72 -7.11
CA MET A 567 -21.85 22.13 -7.94
C MET A 567 -22.94 21.46 -7.09
N LEU A 568 -22.56 20.73 -6.03
CA LEU A 568 -23.51 20.12 -5.07
C LEU A 568 -24.26 21.15 -4.22
N GLU A 569 -23.66 22.31 -3.97
CA GLU A 569 -24.30 23.45 -3.29
C GLU A 569 -25.21 24.28 -4.23
N GLY A 570 -25.21 23.97 -5.52
CA GLY A 570 -26.13 24.53 -6.52
C GLY A 570 -25.50 25.54 -7.48
N ASP A 571 -24.17 25.63 -7.56
CA ASP A 571 -23.44 26.63 -8.34
C ASP A 571 -22.51 26.00 -9.40
N GLY A 572 -22.63 26.43 -10.65
CA GLY A 572 -21.70 26.12 -11.74
C GLY A 572 -21.91 24.80 -12.50
N LEU A 573 -22.88 23.96 -12.12
CA LEU A 573 -23.10 22.66 -12.77
C LEU A 573 -23.62 22.78 -14.20
N ALA A 574 -24.57 23.69 -14.43
CA ALA A 574 -25.19 23.85 -15.75
C ALA A 574 -24.19 24.32 -16.79
N GLU A 575 -23.32 25.27 -16.42
CA GLU A 575 -22.27 25.82 -17.27
C GLU A 575 -21.22 24.75 -17.62
N ARG A 576 -20.71 24.05 -16.60
CA ARG A 576 -19.74 22.94 -16.80
C ARG A 576 -20.31 21.81 -17.64
N TRP A 577 -21.58 21.49 -17.46
CA TRP A 577 -22.25 20.45 -18.25
C TRP A 577 -22.42 20.87 -19.71
N GLU A 578 -22.79 22.12 -19.96
CA GLU A 578 -22.93 22.66 -21.32
C GLU A 578 -21.57 22.70 -22.05
N GLU A 579 -20.49 23.05 -21.36
CA GLU A 579 -19.12 22.99 -21.89
C GLU A 579 -18.76 21.57 -22.33
N TRP A 580 -18.99 20.58 -21.47
CA TRP A 580 -18.70 19.18 -21.75
C TRP A 580 -19.50 18.64 -22.95
N GLN A 581 -20.79 18.96 -23.06
CA GLN A 581 -21.60 18.56 -24.20
C GLN A 581 -21.10 19.15 -25.53
N LYS A 582 -20.60 20.39 -25.51
CA LYS A 582 -20.03 21.03 -26.71
C LYS A 582 -18.73 20.36 -27.16
N GLU A 583 -17.93 19.82 -26.24
CA GLU A 583 -16.67 19.14 -26.54
C GLU A 583 -16.84 17.68 -26.96
N GLU A 584 -17.90 16.98 -26.53
CA GLU A 584 -18.19 15.61 -27.00
C GLU A 584 -18.87 15.57 -28.38
N MET A 585 -19.68 16.59 -28.75
CA MET A 585 -20.37 16.61 -30.05
C MET A 585 -19.46 16.47 -31.29
N PRO A 586 -18.23 17.03 -31.36
CA PRO A 586 -17.32 16.85 -32.49
C PRO A 586 -16.74 15.43 -32.62
N ILE A 587 -16.77 14.61 -31.57
CA ILE A 587 -16.16 13.26 -31.57
C ILE A 587 -17.12 12.21 -32.15
N HIS A 588 -18.43 12.43 -32.09
CA HIS A 588 -19.42 11.49 -32.59
C HIS A 588 -19.70 11.57 -34.10
N ASP A 589 -19.49 12.72 -34.75
CA ASP A 589 -19.73 12.86 -36.21
C ASP A 589 -18.64 12.23 -37.09
N PHE A 590 -17.46 11.94 -36.55
CA PHE A 590 -16.36 11.31 -37.32
C PHE A 590 -16.31 9.78 -37.23
N ASN A 591 -17.04 9.14 -36.32
CA ASN A 591 -16.97 7.68 -36.09
C ASN A 591 -18.19 6.87 -36.57
N TYR A 592 -19.22 7.51 -37.15
CA TYR A 592 -20.43 6.82 -37.62
C TYR A 592 -20.65 6.83 -39.15
N GLN A 593 -19.66 7.26 -39.95
CA GLN A 593 -19.78 7.30 -41.43
C GLN A 593 -18.89 6.32 -42.20
N ALA A 594 -18.28 5.32 -41.53
CA ALA A 594 -17.59 4.23 -42.21
C ALA A 594 -18.26 2.88 -41.87
N TYR A 595 -18.82 2.25 -42.91
CA TYR A 595 -19.31 0.85 -43.00
C TYR A 595 -20.79 0.58 -42.63
N PRO A 596 -21.71 0.66 -43.62
CA PRO A 596 -22.93 -0.15 -43.63
C PRO A 596 -22.62 -1.57 -44.15
N HIS A 597 -23.12 -2.57 -43.42
CA HIS A 597 -23.15 -3.98 -43.77
C HIS A 597 -23.72 -4.25 -45.18
N ALA A 598 -22.91 -4.83 -46.06
CA ALA A 598 -23.30 -5.71 -47.17
C ALA A 598 -22.02 -6.46 -47.56
N GLY A 599 -21.87 -7.75 -47.31
CA GLY A 599 -22.58 -8.80 -48.02
C GLY A 599 -21.61 -9.44 -49.03
N THR A 600 -21.16 -10.66 -48.69
CA THR A 600 -20.76 -11.73 -49.62
C THR A 600 -19.52 -11.57 -50.54
N ASP A 601 -18.69 -12.61 -50.46
CA ASP A 601 -17.91 -13.25 -51.53
C ASP A 601 -16.42 -12.90 -51.75
N TRP A 602 -15.59 -13.74 -51.12
CA TRP A 602 -14.58 -14.63 -51.71
C TRP A 602 -13.44 -14.08 -52.61
N LEU A 603 -12.21 -14.46 -52.19
CA LEU A 603 -11.00 -14.81 -52.97
C LEU A 603 -9.85 -13.77 -53.05
N ILE A 604 -8.75 -14.09 -52.35
CA ILE A 604 -7.37 -13.65 -52.63
C ILE A 604 -6.79 -14.58 -53.70
N PRO A 605 -5.96 -14.11 -54.68
CA PRO A 605 -4.50 -14.36 -54.58
C PRO A 605 -3.53 -13.33 -55.24
N TYR A 606 -2.40 -13.13 -54.56
CA TYR A 606 -0.99 -13.01 -55.02
C TYR A 606 -0.50 -11.94 -56.03
N SER A 607 0.54 -11.22 -55.54
CA SER A 607 1.87 -10.96 -56.15
C SER A 607 2.01 -10.03 -57.36
N ASN A 608 2.72 -8.91 -57.21
CA ASN A 608 4.15 -8.78 -57.55
C ASN A 608 4.65 -7.32 -57.49
N SER A 609 5.87 -7.21 -56.97
CA SER A 609 6.83 -6.10 -56.94
C SER A 609 6.93 -5.23 -58.20
N LEU A 610 7.23 -3.94 -58.01
CA LEU A 610 8.23 -3.19 -58.78
C LEU A 610 8.68 -1.94 -57.99
N ILE A 611 10.00 -1.87 -57.78
CA ILE A 611 10.78 -0.82 -57.13
C ILE A 611 11.14 0.24 -58.16
N GLU A 612 11.17 1.53 -57.78
CA GLU A 612 12.13 2.48 -58.37
C GLU A 612 12.59 3.51 -57.32
N ASN A 613 13.92 3.66 -57.25
CA ASN A 613 14.71 4.51 -56.35
C ASN A 613 14.76 5.96 -56.86
N ASP A 614 15.03 6.93 -55.96
CA ASP A 614 16.20 7.83 -56.09
C ASP A 614 16.35 8.82 -54.91
N TYR A 615 17.27 8.48 -53.99
CA TYR A 615 18.46 9.23 -53.51
C TYR A 615 18.40 10.67 -52.89
N PRO A 616 19.43 11.06 -52.09
CA PRO A 616 19.29 11.75 -50.79
C PRO A 616 20.14 13.05 -50.68
N SER A 617 20.09 13.77 -49.54
CA SER A 617 21.18 14.66 -49.03
C SER A 617 20.86 15.25 -47.64
N GLY A 618 21.73 15.01 -46.63
CA GLY A 618 22.00 15.96 -45.51
C GLY A 618 23.13 16.93 -45.91
N PRO A 619 23.97 17.52 -45.02
CA PRO A 619 23.91 17.68 -43.56
C PRO A 619 24.33 19.11 -43.04
N ARG A 620 24.19 19.36 -41.73
CA ARG A 620 25.16 20.10 -40.89
C ARG A 620 25.06 19.66 -39.45
#